data_AF-A0A938L5J4-F1
#
_entry.id   AF-A0A938L5J4-F1
#
_cell.length_a   1.000
_cell.length_b   1.000
_cell.length_c   1.000
_cell.angle_alpha   90.00
_cell.angle_beta   90.00
_cell.angle_gamma   90.00
#
_symmetry.space_group_name_H-M   'P 1'
#
loop_
_entity.id
_entity.type
_entity.pdbx_description
1 polymer ?
#
loop_
_entity_poly.entity_id
_entity_poly.type
_entity_poly.pdbx_seq_one_letter_code
_entity_poly.pdbx_strand_id
1 'polypeptide(L)'
;MARQTWDDEEDEDWGDDESDLDDEPTITCPHCGAEIYEDSPRCPSCENYLSLEDARPTATSKPWWVLLGAGLGLLAFLRWLFV
;
A
#
# COMPACT_ATOMS: atom_id res chain seq x y z
N MET A 1 27.02 -50.03 -28.34
CA MET A 1 26.17 -49.55 -27.23
C MET A 1 27.09 -48.88 -26.22
N ALA A 2 27.54 -47.66 -26.49
CA ALA A 2 28.39 -46.92 -25.56
C ALA A 2 27.46 -46.14 -24.61
N ARG A 3 27.46 -46.51 -23.33
CA ARG A 3 26.84 -45.68 -22.29
C ARG A 3 27.79 -44.50 -22.07
N GLN A 4 27.35 -43.30 -22.40
CA GLN A 4 28.03 -42.09 -21.93
C GLN A 4 27.71 -41.97 -20.45
N THR A 5 28.72 -42.20 -19.61
CA THR A 5 28.67 -41.86 -18.18
C THR A 5 28.82 -40.36 -18.13
N TRP A 6 27.76 -39.68 -17.71
CA TRP A 6 27.75 -38.24 -17.50
C TRP A 6 28.88 -37.91 -16.51
N ASP A 7 29.82 -37.10 -16.99
CA ASP A 7 31.01 -36.65 -16.30
C ASP A 7 30.55 -35.46 -15.44
N ASP A 8 30.54 -35.67 -14.12
CA ASP A 8 30.25 -34.71 -13.06
C ASP A 8 31.38 -33.66 -13.00
N GLU A 9 31.40 -32.65 -13.87
CA GLU A 9 32.29 -31.49 -13.74
C GLU A 9 31.66 -30.24 -14.37
N GLU A 10 30.73 -29.60 -13.66
CA GLU A 10 30.51 -28.15 -13.75
C GLU A 10 30.09 -27.69 -12.34
N ASP A 11 31.07 -27.62 -11.46
CA ASP A 11 31.12 -26.74 -10.30
C ASP A 11 30.93 -25.30 -10.78
N GLU A 12 29.66 -24.94 -11.02
CA GLU A 12 29.21 -23.57 -11.17
C GLU A 12 29.52 -22.82 -9.87
N ASP A 13 30.69 -22.19 -9.86
CA ASP A 13 31.07 -21.10 -8.95
C ASP A 13 30.07 -19.96 -9.15
N TRP A 14 28.91 -20.09 -8.51
CA TRP A 14 27.94 -19.03 -8.37
C TRP A 14 28.60 -17.93 -7.56
N GLY A 15 29.24 -17.01 -8.28
CA GLY A 15 29.86 -15.82 -7.71
C GLY A 15 28.91 -15.18 -6.72
N ASP A 16 29.41 -15.12 -5.49
CA ASP A 16 29.01 -14.35 -4.32
C ASP A 16 28.78 -12.88 -4.73
N ASP A 17 27.70 -12.61 -5.47
CA ASP A 17 27.21 -11.26 -5.72
C ASP A 17 26.28 -10.87 -4.57
N GLU A 18 26.90 -10.73 -3.39
CA GLU A 18 26.28 -10.30 -2.14
C GLU A 18 25.94 -8.79 -2.15
N SER A 19 25.97 -8.14 -3.32
CA SER A 19 26.16 -6.68 -3.40
C SER A 19 24.89 -5.85 -3.64
N ASP A 20 23.71 -6.47 -3.74
CA ASP A 20 22.45 -5.77 -4.05
C ASP A 20 21.27 -6.08 -3.09
N LEU A 21 21.52 -6.65 -1.90
CA LEU A 21 20.45 -7.06 -0.97
C LEU A 21 19.91 -5.95 -0.03
N ASP A 22 20.43 -4.72 -0.09
CA ASP A 22 20.04 -3.64 0.86
C ASP A 22 19.25 -2.50 0.21
N ASP A 23 19.12 -2.49 -1.12
CA ASP A 23 18.43 -1.44 -1.89
C ASP A 23 17.05 -1.92 -2.39
N GLU A 24 16.36 -2.74 -1.60
CA GLU A 24 14.93 -2.96 -1.84
C GLU A 24 14.20 -1.64 -1.62
N PRO A 25 13.60 -1.03 -2.65
CA PRO A 25 13.04 0.30 -2.52
C PRO A 25 11.83 0.27 -1.56
N THR A 26 11.99 0.96 -0.43
CA THR A 26 10.96 1.14 0.59
C THR A 26 10.35 2.52 0.47
N ILE A 27 9.05 2.61 0.78
CA ILE A 27 8.29 3.85 0.80
C ILE A 27 7.71 4.07 2.20
N THR A 28 7.49 5.32 2.58
CA THR A 28 6.72 5.64 3.79
C THR A 28 5.22 5.54 3.51
N CYS A 29 4.51 4.77 4.33
CA CYS A 29 3.05 4.63 4.21
C CYS A 29 2.34 5.97 4.47
N PRO A 30 1.45 6.45 3.56
CA PRO A 30 0.73 7.72 3.75
C PRO A 30 -0.31 7.70 4.88
N HIS A 31 -0.60 6.54 5.46
CA HIS A 31 -1.63 6.37 6.50
C HIS A 31 -1.07 6.38 7.92
N CYS A 32 0.05 5.70 8.16
CA CYS A 32 0.64 5.54 9.49
C CYS A 32 2.08 6.04 9.59
N GLY A 33 2.72 6.37 8.45
CA GLY A 33 4.12 6.78 8.40
C GLY A 33 5.12 5.65 8.63
N ALA A 34 4.67 4.38 8.68
CA ALA A 34 5.57 3.25 8.77
C ALA A 34 6.31 3.02 7.43
N GLU A 35 7.56 2.58 7.53
CA GLU A 35 8.37 2.18 6.38
C GLU A 35 7.91 0.80 5.89
N ILE A 36 7.67 0.70 4.59
CA ILE A 36 7.09 -0.48 3.95
C ILE A 36 7.73 -0.68 2.58
N TYR A 37 7.83 -1.92 2.12
CA TYR A 37 8.31 -2.22 0.78
C TYR A 37 7.36 -1.68 -0.30
N GLU A 38 7.88 -1.13 -1.39
CA GLU A 38 7.03 -0.58 -2.46
C GLU A 38 6.13 -1.64 -3.11
N ASP A 39 6.59 -2.89 -3.14
CA ASP A 39 5.85 -4.04 -3.71
C ASP A 39 4.77 -4.58 -2.75
N SER A 40 4.71 -4.09 -1.50
CA SER A 40 3.72 -4.57 -0.54
C SER A 40 2.32 -4.05 -0.88
N PRO A 41 1.33 -4.91 -1.23
CA PRO A 41 -0.02 -4.44 -1.56
C PRO A 41 -0.77 -3.85 -0.35
N ARG A 42 -0.33 -4.18 0.87
CA ARG A 42 -0.93 -3.77 2.14
C ARG A 42 0.15 -3.40 3.15
N CYS A 43 -0.08 -2.36 3.95
CA CYS A 43 0.82 -2.01 5.04
C CYS A 43 0.67 -3.01 6.21
N PRO A 44 1.73 -3.67 6.71
CA PRO A 44 1.66 -4.58 7.85
C PRO A 44 1.44 -3.88 9.20
N SER A 45 1.69 -2.56 9.28
CA SER A 45 1.52 -1.80 10.53
C SER A 45 0.10 -1.27 10.75
N CYS A 46 -0.59 -0.88 9.67
CA CYS A 46 -1.93 -0.29 9.75
C CYS A 46 -3.01 -1.09 9.02
N GLU A 47 -2.63 -2.19 8.35
CA GLU A 47 -3.51 -3.05 7.55
C GLU A 47 -4.32 -2.32 6.46
N ASN A 48 -3.90 -1.11 6.09
CA ASN A 48 -4.52 -0.37 4.99
C ASN A 48 -3.84 -0.70 3.65
N TYR A 49 -4.63 -0.75 2.59
CA TYR A 49 -4.15 -0.97 1.22
C TYR A 49 -3.44 0.28 0.68
N LEU A 50 -2.34 0.09 -0.03
CA LEU A 50 -1.58 1.16 -0.68
C LEU A 50 -2.04 1.46 -2.10
N SER A 51 -2.89 0.60 -2.66
CA SER A 51 -3.41 0.73 -4.02
C SER A 51 -4.07 2.09 -4.21
N LEU A 52 -3.75 2.78 -5.31
CA LEU A 52 -4.35 4.07 -5.67
C LEU A 52 -5.89 4.00 -5.82
N GLU A 53 -6.44 2.81 -6.03
CA GLU A 53 -7.89 2.54 -6.01
C GLU A 53 -8.51 2.58 -4.59
N ASP A 54 -7.74 2.22 -3.54
CA ASP A 54 -8.14 2.32 -2.12
C ASP A 54 -7.45 3.46 -1.37
N ALA A 55 -6.61 4.24 -2.05
CA ALA A 55 -6.26 5.61 -1.70
C ALA A 55 -7.49 6.53 -1.85
N ARG A 56 -8.66 6.07 -1.34
CA ARG A 56 -9.60 6.96 -0.69
C ARG A 56 -8.72 7.84 0.19
N PRO A 57 -8.68 9.16 -0.02
CA PRO A 57 -7.82 10.05 0.73
C PRO A 57 -8.29 10.04 2.20
N THR A 58 -7.83 9.06 2.98
CA THR A 58 -8.12 8.93 4.40
C THR A 58 -7.31 9.95 5.22
N ALA A 59 -6.45 10.73 4.56
CA ALA A 59 -5.81 11.92 5.09
C ALA A 59 -6.54 13.25 4.77
N THR A 60 -7.82 13.22 4.37
CA THR A 60 -8.64 14.44 4.30
C THR A 60 -9.80 14.31 5.28
N SER A 61 -9.66 14.98 6.42
CA SER A 61 -10.77 15.39 7.29
C SER A 61 -11.99 15.73 6.44
N LYS A 62 -13.15 15.12 6.72
CA LYS A 62 -14.40 15.40 6.00
C LYS A 62 -14.49 16.92 5.73
N PRO A 63 -14.62 17.38 4.47
CA PRO A 63 -14.62 18.81 4.18
C PRO A 63 -15.73 19.45 5.00
N TRP A 64 -15.39 20.41 5.86
CA TRP A 64 -16.35 21.10 6.74
C TRP A 64 -17.58 21.57 5.96
N TRP A 65 -17.44 21.97 4.70
CA TRP A 65 -18.57 22.30 3.81
C TRP A 65 -19.67 21.22 3.72
N VAL A 66 -19.32 19.93 3.79
CA VAL A 66 -20.32 18.84 3.83
C VAL A 66 -21.07 18.83 5.16
N LEU A 67 -20.40 19.10 6.28
CA LEU A 67 -21.06 19.27 7.59
C LEU A 67 -21.96 20.51 7.60
N LEU A 68 -21.53 21.61 6.97
CA LEU A 68 -22.38 22.80 6.79
C LEU A 68 -23.59 22.52 5.92
N GLY A 69 -23.43 21.84 4.78
CA GLY A 69 -24.53 21.48 3.89
C GLY A 69 -25.53 20.54 4.57
N ALA A 70 -25.04 19.50 5.24
CA ALA A 70 -25.87 18.58 6.01
C ALA A 70 -26.63 19.31 7.15
N GLY A 71 -25.94 20.18 7.89
CA GLY A 71 -26.55 20.97 8.95
C GLY A 71 -27.63 21.93 8.43
N LEU A 72 -27.36 22.67 7.35
CA LEU A 72 -28.32 23.60 6.74
C LEU A 72 -29.56 22.85 6.21
N GLY A 73 -29.36 21.72 5.53
CA GLY A 73 -30.43 20.87 5.03
C GLY A 73 -31.31 20.33 6.17
N LEU A 74 -30.69 19.83 7.25
CA LEU A 74 -31.41 19.35 8.43
C LEU A 74 -32.23 20.48 9.07
N LEU A 75 -31.66 21.67 9.25
CA LEU A 75 -32.35 22.81 9.85
C LEU A 75 -33.53 23.29 9.01
N ALA A 76 -33.40 23.33 7.68
CA ALA A 76 -34.49 23.68 6.79
C ALA A 76 -35.64 22.67 6.86
N PHE A 77 -35.32 21.38 6.89
CA PHE A 77 -36.31 20.31 7.00
C PHE A 77 -37.04 20.35 8.35
N LEU A 78 -36.30 20.53 9.45
CA LEU A 78 -36.90 20.72 10.77
C LEU A 78 -37.79 21.95 10.78
N ARG A 79 -37.35 23.08 10.23
CA ARG A 79 -38.17 24.29 10.15
C ARG A 79 -39.47 24.08 9.36
N TRP A 80 -39.43 23.27 8.31
CA TRP A 80 -40.61 22.94 7.50
C TRP A 80 -41.60 22.03 8.24
N LEU A 81 -41.12 21.09 9.07
CA LEU A 81 -42.00 20.25 9.87
C LEU A 81 -42.67 21.00 11.04
N PHE A 82 -42.06 22.08 11.51
CA PHE A 82 -42.54 22.89 12.64
C PHE A 82 -43.33 24.13 12.21
N VAL A 83 -43.48 24.39 10.90
CA VAL A 83 -44.31 25.48 10.33
C VAL A 83 -45.63 24.93 9.83
#